data_AF-A0A094F5U0-F1
#
_entry.id   AF-A0A094F5U0-F1
#
_cell.length_a   1.000
_cell.length_b   1.000
_cell.length_c   1.000
_cell.angle_alpha   90.00
_cell.angle_beta   90.00
_cell.angle_gamma   90.00
#
_symmetry.space_group_name_H-M   'P 1'
#
loop_
_entity.id
_entity.type
_entity.pdbx_description
1 polymer ?
#
loop_
_entity_poly.entity_id
_entity_poly.type
_entity_poly.pdbx_seq_one_letter_code
_entity_poly.pdbx_strand_id
1 'polypeptide(L)'
;MAPKPAVTPLTQDEFRKYHSLPFLHEALVNKSRKCDSQVVTIYAGRDCHSSFTLPKDLLCCYSRTFTHYFNGTSAHALSGFLMLPAVDPKLFAVLIDYIEHGSATFPYSFAGIWGREGDGAVAAAYRVISDCVGTLTAFLRVCAVYDVHEAGLAIYEPLTMCVCLAQSYGIGIKRVLTDGFIDIVLETLPDLPGGNPVLVLLAQARMTDTVINRQLVSMRE
;
A
#
# COMPACT_ATOMS: atom_id res chain seq x y z
N MET A 1 9.95 38.05 -12.66
CA MET A 1 9.90 36.57 -12.53
C MET A 1 8.45 36.18 -12.30
N ALA A 2 7.85 35.40 -13.20
CA ALA A 2 6.49 34.89 -12.99
C ALA A 2 6.53 33.75 -11.94
N PRO A 3 5.56 33.66 -11.02
CA PRO A 3 5.50 32.56 -10.06
C PRO A 3 5.25 31.25 -10.82
N LYS A 4 6.05 30.22 -10.50
CA LYS A 4 5.88 28.86 -11.03
C LYS A 4 4.50 28.34 -10.59
N PRO A 5 3.68 27.78 -11.50
CA PRO A 5 2.38 27.24 -11.11
C PRO A 5 2.57 26.11 -10.11
N ALA A 6 1.80 26.14 -9.02
CA ALA A 6 1.74 25.04 -8.08
C ALA A 6 1.21 23.81 -8.81
N VAL A 7 2.00 22.72 -8.77
CA VAL A 7 1.56 21.42 -9.28
C VAL A 7 0.34 21.02 -8.47
N THR A 8 -0.82 21.07 -9.12
CA THR A 8 -2.09 20.69 -8.51
C THR A 8 -2.04 19.17 -8.30
N PRO A 9 -2.29 18.66 -7.07
CA PRO A 9 -2.40 17.22 -6.87
C PRO A 9 -3.50 16.67 -7.78
N LEU A 10 -3.22 15.58 -8.48
CA LEU A 10 -4.21 14.88 -9.29
C LEU A 10 -5.41 14.54 -8.39
N THR A 11 -6.61 14.90 -8.84
CA THR A 11 -7.83 14.52 -8.14
C THR A 11 -8.03 12.99 -8.22
N GLN A 12 -8.70 12.40 -7.24
CA GLN A 12 -8.94 10.94 -7.18
C GLN A 12 -9.64 10.41 -8.45
N ASP A 13 -10.50 11.23 -9.07
CA ASP A 13 -11.16 10.92 -10.34
C ASP A 13 -10.22 11.00 -11.55
N GLU A 14 -9.30 11.98 -11.59
CA GLU A 14 -8.28 12.04 -12.64
C GLU A 14 -7.27 10.89 -12.51
N PHE A 15 -6.94 10.48 -11.28
CA PHE A 15 -6.10 9.31 -11.02
C PHE A 15 -6.73 8.02 -11.57
N ARG A 16 -8.03 7.79 -11.31
CA ARG A 16 -8.80 6.67 -11.88
C ARG A 16 -8.91 6.73 -13.41
N LYS A 17 -8.82 7.91 -13.99
CA LYS A 17 -8.99 8.14 -15.44
C LYS A 17 -7.67 7.98 -16.22
N TYR A 18 -6.53 8.35 -15.63
CA TYR A 18 -5.19 8.18 -16.22
C TYR A 18 -4.60 6.79 -16.00
N HIS A 19 -5.01 6.09 -14.94
CA HIS A 19 -4.77 4.67 -14.77
C HIS A 19 -6.06 3.91 -15.06
N SER A 20 -6.22 3.42 -16.30
CA SER A 20 -7.26 2.48 -16.74
C SER A 20 -7.22 1.11 -16.02
N LEU A 21 -6.57 1.03 -14.85
CA LEU A 21 -6.32 -0.16 -14.05
C LEU A 21 -7.52 -0.67 -13.24
N PRO A 22 -8.48 0.15 -12.75
CA PRO A 22 -9.72 -0.40 -12.18
C PRO A 22 -10.50 -1.19 -13.24
N PHE A 23 -10.49 -0.72 -14.49
CA PHE A 23 -11.08 -1.44 -15.62
C PHE A 23 -10.31 -2.72 -15.98
N LEU A 24 -8.97 -2.72 -15.87
CA LEU A 24 -8.17 -3.93 -16.07
C LEU A 24 -8.29 -4.92 -14.92
N HIS A 25 -8.32 -4.46 -13.66
CA HIS A 25 -8.56 -5.27 -12.47
C HIS A 25 -9.94 -5.91 -12.54
N GLU A 26 -10.99 -5.12 -12.78
CA GLU A 26 -12.36 -5.62 -12.91
C GLU A 26 -12.50 -6.56 -14.12
N ALA A 27 -11.83 -6.27 -15.24
CA ALA A 27 -11.76 -7.19 -16.38
C ALA A 27 -10.99 -8.49 -16.06
N LEU A 28 -9.91 -8.44 -15.27
CA LEU A 28 -9.12 -9.61 -14.86
C LEU A 28 -9.88 -10.47 -13.85
N VAL A 29 -10.53 -9.85 -12.86
CA VAL A 29 -11.43 -10.54 -11.92
C VAL A 29 -12.61 -11.17 -12.68
N ASN A 30 -13.22 -10.43 -13.60
CA ASN A 30 -14.32 -10.96 -14.41
C ASN A 30 -13.86 -12.04 -15.41
N LYS A 31 -12.63 -11.98 -15.91
CA LYS A 31 -12.03 -13.02 -16.77
C LYS A 31 -11.71 -14.26 -15.95
N SER A 32 -11.12 -14.11 -14.77
CA SER A 32 -10.87 -15.19 -13.81
C SER A 32 -12.16 -15.89 -13.37
N ARG A 33 -13.24 -15.12 -13.16
CA ARG A 33 -14.58 -15.66 -12.88
C ARG A 33 -15.25 -16.39 -14.05
N LYS A 34 -14.84 -16.10 -15.30
CA LYS A 34 -15.43 -16.69 -16.52
C LYS A 34 -14.66 -17.88 -17.07
N CYS A 35 -13.39 -18.04 -16.71
CA CYS A 35 -12.63 -19.25 -16.98
C CYS A 35 -12.88 -20.27 -15.86
N ASP A 36 -12.83 -21.57 -16.17
CA ASP A 36 -12.76 -22.66 -15.20
C ASP A 36 -11.44 -22.60 -14.41
N SER A 37 -11.21 -21.50 -13.70
CA SER A 37 -9.99 -21.27 -12.93
C SER A 37 -9.97 -22.25 -11.78
N GLN A 38 -8.96 -23.11 -11.78
CA GLN A 38 -8.63 -23.93 -10.62
C GLN A 38 -8.56 -23.04 -9.37
N VAL A 39 -9.25 -23.45 -8.31
CA VAL A 39 -9.22 -22.78 -7.02
C VAL A 39 -8.10 -23.38 -6.18
N VAL A 40 -7.35 -22.55 -5.48
CA VAL A 40 -6.27 -22.97 -4.57
C VAL A 40 -6.52 -22.47 -3.16
N THR A 41 -6.05 -23.24 -2.18
CA THR A 41 -6.16 -22.89 -0.76
C THR A 41 -4.78 -22.60 -0.17
N ILE A 42 -4.61 -21.41 0.40
CA ILE A 42 -3.38 -21.01 1.09
C ILE A 42 -3.64 -21.02 2.59
N TYR A 43 -2.81 -21.74 3.34
CA TYR A 43 -2.83 -21.77 4.80
C TYR A 43 -1.70 -20.89 5.34
N ALA A 44 -2.04 -19.80 6.03
CA ALA A 44 -1.07 -18.87 6.59
C ALA A 44 -0.96 -18.99 8.12
N GLY A 45 0.21 -18.59 8.65
CA GLY A 45 0.50 -18.55 10.07
C GLY A 45 1.10 -19.84 10.60
N ARG A 46 1.79 -19.74 11.74
CA ARG A 46 2.55 -20.84 12.35
C ARG A 46 1.74 -22.12 12.51
N ASP A 47 0.47 -21.98 12.88
CA ASP A 47 -0.44 -23.11 13.11
C ASP A 47 -1.25 -23.48 11.85
N CYS A 48 -1.09 -22.75 10.75
CA CYS A 48 -1.74 -22.98 9.45
C CYS A 48 -3.29 -23.09 9.55
N HIS A 49 -3.91 -22.45 10.54
CA HIS A 49 -5.36 -22.45 10.75
C HIS A 49 -6.10 -21.41 9.92
N SER A 50 -5.43 -20.35 9.46
CA SER A 50 -6.04 -19.33 8.61
C SER A 50 -5.93 -19.76 7.15
N SER A 51 -7.05 -20.13 6.55
CA SER A 51 -7.12 -20.51 5.13
C SER A 51 -7.70 -19.38 4.27
N PHE A 52 -7.13 -19.23 3.08
CA PHE A 52 -7.55 -18.28 2.06
C PHE A 52 -7.75 -19.03 0.75
N THR A 53 -8.96 -18.95 0.19
CA THR A 53 -9.35 -19.71 -0.99
C THR A 53 -9.65 -18.74 -2.11
N LEU A 54 -8.88 -18.81 -3.20
CA LEU A 54 -9.04 -17.90 -4.31
C LEU A 54 -8.63 -18.52 -5.66
N PRO A 55 -9.09 -17.95 -6.78
CA PRO A 55 -8.72 -18.42 -8.11
C PRO A 55 -7.21 -18.37 -8.33
N LYS A 56 -6.63 -19.49 -8.76
CA LYS A 56 -5.20 -19.61 -9.07
C LYS A 56 -4.72 -18.56 -10.05
N ASP A 57 -5.49 -18.32 -11.11
CA ASP A 57 -5.12 -17.38 -12.17
C ASP A 57 -5.03 -15.94 -11.66
N LEU A 58 -5.86 -15.59 -10.68
CA LEU A 58 -5.84 -14.28 -10.05
C LEU A 58 -4.56 -14.09 -9.23
N LEU A 59 -4.19 -15.07 -8.39
CA LEU A 59 -2.93 -15.06 -7.64
C LEU A 59 -1.71 -14.95 -8.55
N CYS A 60 -1.67 -15.76 -9.61
CA CYS A 60 -0.54 -15.79 -10.54
C CYS A 60 -0.40 -14.49 -11.34
N CYS A 61 -1.51 -13.79 -11.61
CA CYS A 61 -1.48 -12.50 -12.28
C CYS A 61 -0.77 -11.42 -11.44
N TYR A 62 -0.94 -11.46 -10.12
CA TYR A 62 -0.35 -10.46 -9.21
C TYR A 62 1.04 -10.85 -8.71
N SER A 63 1.43 -12.13 -8.79
CA SER A 63 2.66 -12.62 -8.17
C SER A 63 3.38 -13.65 -9.02
N ARG A 64 4.67 -13.41 -9.29
CA ARG A 64 5.53 -14.41 -9.93
C ARG A 64 5.82 -15.57 -9.01
N THR A 65 5.95 -15.31 -7.71
CA THR A 65 6.16 -16.36 -6.70
C THR A 65 4.99 -17.35 -6.68
N PHE A 66 3.74 -16.88 -6.69
CA PHE A 66 2.59 -17.77 -6.81
C PHE A 66 2.50 -18.47 -8.17
N THR A 67 2.89 -17.79 -9.25
CA THR A 67 3.06 -18.44 -10.56
C THR A 67 4.01 -19.63 -10.48
N HIS A 68 5.16 -19.48 -9.83
CA HIS A 68 6.12 -20.59 -9.64
C HIS A 68 5.56 -21.72 -8.77
N TYR A 69 4.84 -21.39 -7.69
CA TYR A 69 4.23 -22.40 -6.83
C TYR A 69 3.17 -23.23 -7.54
N PHE A 70 2.28 -22.60 -8.30
CA PHE A 70 1.09 -23.26 -8.84
C PHE A 70 1.19 -23.69 -10.30
N ASN A 71 2.08 -23.09 -11.10
CA ASN A 71 2.32 -23.48 -12.51
C ASN A 71 3.62 -24.24 -12.71
N GLY A 72 4.41 -24.47 -11.65
CA GLY A 72 5.59 -25.32 -11.70
C GLY A 72 5.27 -26.82 -11.71
N THR A 73 6.31 -27.65 -11.72
CA THR A 73 6.21 -29.11 -11.57
C THR A 73 6.33 -29.56 -10.12
N SER A 74 6.18 -28.65 -9.16
CA SER A 74 6.35 -28.93 -7.74
C SER A 74 5.15 -29.72 -7.17
N ALA A 75 5.36 -30.46 -6.08
CA ALA A 75 4.27 -31.17 -5.40
C ALA A 75 3.12 -30.23 -4.97
N HIS A 76 3.42 -28.96 -4.71
CA HIS A 76 2.44 -27.92 -4.38
C HIS A 76 1.58 -27.49 -5.57
N ALA A 77 2.12 -27.53 -6.79
CA ALA A 77 1.36 -27.26 -8.01
C ALA A 77 0.28 -28.31 -8.27
N LEU A 78 0.54 -29.55 -7.82
CA LEU A 78 -0.35 -30.70 -7.99
C LEU A 78 -1.37 -30.82 -6.84
N SER A 79 -1.06 -30.32 -5.64
CA SER A 79 -1.90 -30.50 -4.46
C SER A 79 -3.05 -29.50 -4.36
N GLY A 80 -2.97 -28.36 -5.05
CA GLY A 80 -3.97 -27.29 -4.98
C GLY A 80 -3.96 -26.52 -3.65
N PHE A 81 -2.96 -26.75 -2.80
CA PHE A 81 -2.79 -25.99 -1.55
C PHE A 81 -1.33 -25.63 -1.25
N LEU A 82 -1.15 -24.50 -0.57
CA LEU A 82 0.14 -23.95 -0.16
C LEU A 82 0.15 -23.62 1.33
N MET A 83 1.24 -23.98 2.03
CA MET A 83 1.41 -23.72 3.46
C MET A 83 2.46 -22.64 3.67
N LEU A 84 2.10 -21.56 4.37
CA LEU A 84 2.93 -20.38 4.60
C LEU A 84 3.06 -20.10 6.11
N PRO A 85 3.81 -20.93 6.87
CA PRO A 85 3.85 -20.86 8.32
C PRO A 85 4.56 -19.61 8.88
N ALA A 86 5.41 -18.97 8.08
CA ALA A 86 6.16 -17.79 8.48
C ALA A 86 5.40 -16.46 8.27
N VAL A 87 4.24 -16.50 7.61
CA VAL A 87 3.46 -15.31 7.28
C VAL A 87 2.47 -14.98 8.38
N ASP A 88 2.37 -13.70 8.75
CA ASP A 88 1.27 -13.22 9.59
C ASP A 88 -0.06 -13.32 8.81
N PRO A 89 -1.04 -14.12 9.28
CA PRO A 89 -2.33 -14.25 8.62
C PRO A 89 -3.06 -12.94 8.43
N LYS A 90 -2.88 -11.95 9.32
CA LYS A 90 -3.55 -10.65 9.21
C LYS A 90 -3.00 -9.85 8.04
N LEU A 91 -1.69 -9.81 7.87
CA LEU A 91 -1.06 -9.14 6.73
C LEU A 91 -1.35 -9.88 5.42
N PHE A 92 -1.43 -11.21 5.48
CA PHE A 92 -1.83 -12.00 4.32
C PHE A 92 -3.27 -11.72 3.91
N ALA A 93 -4.19 -11.57 4.88
CA ALA A 93 -5.57 -11.19 4.59
C ALA A 93 -5.65 -9.84 3.86
N VAL A 94 -4.82 -8.86 4.22
CA VAL A 94 -4.72 -7.57 3.50
C VAL A 94 -4.25 -7.76 2.06
N LEU A 95 -3.27 -8.65 1.83
CA LEU A 95 -2.82 -8.98 0.47
C LEU A 95 -3.95 -9.61 -0.35
N ILE A 96 -4.69 -10.56 0.23
CA ILE A 96 -5.83 -11.19 -0.44
C ILE A 96 -6.91 -10.16 -0.76
N ASP A 97 -7.25 -9.29 0.19
CA ASP A 97 -8.21 -8.20 0.00
C ASP A 97 -7.82 -7.29 -1.17
N TYR A 98 -6.53 -6.93 -1.26
CA TYR A 98 -5.99 -6.17 -2.39
C TYR A 98 -6.12 -6.92 -3.72
N ILE A 99 -5.75 -8.20 -3.75
CA ILE A 99 -5.81 -9.01 -4.97
C ILE A 99 -7.26 -9.15 -5.46
N GLU A 100 -8.21 -9.37 -4.55
CA GLU A 100 -9.62 -9.58 -4.88
C GLU A 100 -10.36 -8.30 -5.27
N HIS A 101 -10.03 -7.16 -4.65
CA HIS A 101 -10.81 -5.93 -4.78
C HIS A 101 -10.06 -4.76 -5.42
N GLY A 102 -8.74 -4.85 -5.56
CA GLY A 102 -7.89 -3.78 -6.09
C GLY A 102 -7.63 -2.68 -5.06
N SER A 103 -8.14 -2.84 -3.84
CA SER A 103 -7.95 -2.00 -2.67
C SER A 103 -7.82 -2.87 -1.44
N ALA A 104 -7.06 -2.43 -0.45
CA ALA A 104 -6.84 -3.19 0.78
C ALA A 104 -7.33 -2.42 2.00
N THR A 105 -8.02 -3.12 2.89
CA THR A 105 -8.43 -2.64 4.21
C THR A 105 -7.34 -2.98 5.22
N PHE A 106 -6.63 -1.96 5.67
CA PHE A 106 -5.55 -2.14 6.64
C PHE A 106 -6.06 -2.07 8.08
N PRO A 107 -5.44 -2.81 9.03
CA PRO A 107 -5.84 -2.83 10.44
C PRO A 107 -5.38 -1.60 11.24
N TYR A 108 -5.65 -0.40 10.74
CA TYR A 108 -5.49 0.88 11.46
C TYR A 108 -6.75 1.74 11.26
N SER A 109 -6.90 2.81 12.04
CA SER A 109 -8.02 3.74 11.87
C SER A 109 -7.60 5.18 12.15
N PHE A 110 -7.94 6.07 11.21
CA PHE A 110 -7.84 7.53 11.38
C PHE A 110 -9.10 8.14 12.03
N ALA A 111 -10.09 7.32 12.38
CA ALA A 111 -11.37 7.80 12.91
C ALA A 111 -11.18 8.61 14.20
N GLY A 112 -11.84 9.76 14.28
CA GLY A 112 -11.81 10.63 15.46
C GLY A 112 -10.51 11.39 15.68
N ILE A 113 -9.56 11.32 14.73
CA ILE A 113 -8.33 12.14 14.78
C ILE A 113 -8.50 13.43 13.99
N TRP A 114 -9.17 13.42 12.84
CA TRP A 114 -9.32 14.62 12.01
C TRP A 114 -10.13 15.69 12.73
N GLY A 115 -9.61 16.93 12.78
CA GLY A 115 -10.27 18.04 13.48
C GLY A 115 -10.27 17.90 15.01
N ARG A 116 -9.51 16.95 15.58
CA ARG A 116 -9.30 16.90 17.02
C ARG A 116 -8.45 18.08 17.46
N GLU A 117 -8.95 18.82 18.44
CA GLU A 117 -8.27 19.99 19.03
C GLU A 117 -7.93 19.75 20.51
N GLY A 118 -7.03 20.56 21.05
CA GLY A 118 -6.63 20.54 22.46
C GLY A 118 -5.39 19.69 22.77
N ASP A 119 -5.05 19.65 24.06
CA ASP A 119 -3.84 18.98 24.55
C ASP A 119 -3.83 17.50 24.16
N GLY A 120 -2.73 17.08 23.52
CA GLY A 120 -2.54 15.70 23.08
C GLY A 120 -3.05 15.36 21.67
N ALA A 121 -3.69 16.30 20.94
CA ALA A 121 -4.13 16.05 19.57
C ALA A 121 -2.96 15.69 18.62
N VAL A 122 -1.86 16.43 18.70
CA VAL A 122 -0.63 16.16 17.93
C VAL A 122 -0.04 14.78 18.27
N ALA A 123 -0.02 14.40 19.55
CA ALA A 123 0.49 13.10 19.99
C ALA A 123 -0.39 11.94 19.50
N ALA A 124 -1.72 12.13 19.52
CA ALA A 124 -2.66 11.14 18.99
C ALA A 124 -2.50 10.98 17.47
N ALA A 125 -2.39 12.09 16.73
CA ALA A 125 -2.12 12.07 15.30
C ALA A 125 -0.80 11.37 14.97
N TYR A 126 0.28 11.71 15.68
CA TYR A 126 1.59 11.06 15.52
C TYR A 126 1.52 9.55 15.73
N ARG A 127 0.81 9.11 16.78
CA ARG A 127 0.65 7.68 17.08
C ARG A 127 -0.07 6.94 15.96
N VAL A 128 -1.21 7.45 15.49
CA VAL A 128 -1.98 6.80 14.43
C VAL A 128 -1.22 6.77 13.10
N ILE A 129 -0.48 7.85 12.78
CA ILE A 129 0.39 7.87 11.60
C ILE A 129 1.49 6.80 11.75
N SER A 130 2.12 6.68 12.92
CA SER A 130 3.16 5.69 13.18
C SER A 130 2.64 4.26 13.06
N ASP A 131 1.44 3.99 13.61
CA ASP A 131 0.78 2.69 13.52
C ASP A 131 0.43 2.34 12.06
N CYS A 132 -0.05 3.33 11.29
CA CYS A 132 -0.30 3.17 9.85
C CYS A 132 0.99 2.85 9.10
N VAL A 133 2.04 3.67 9.23
CA VAL A 133 3.33 3.47 8.54
C VAL A 133 3.95 2.12 8.90
N GLY A 134 3.89 1.71 10.16
CA GLY A 134 4.34 0.38 10.60
C GLY A 134 3.59 -0.75 9.89
N THR A 135 2.27 -0.62 9.75
CA THR A 135 1.43 -1.59 9.05
C THR A 135 1.74 -1.63 7.55
N LEU A 136 1.86 -0.47 6.90
CA LEU A 136 2.23 -0.38 5.49
C LEU A 136 3.61 -0.98 5.23
N THR A 137 4.58 -0.73 6.13
CA THR A 137 5.92 -1.32 6.07
C THR A 137 5.85 -2.84 6.10
N ALA A 138 5.09 -3.40 7.04
CA ALA A 138 4.96 -4.85 7.18
C ALA A 138 4.27 -5.48 5.96
N PHE A 139 3.25 -4.81 5.42
CA PHE A 139 2.57 -5.22 4.19
C PHE A 139 3.49 -5.20 2.97
N LEU A 140 4.27 -4.14 2.77
CA LEU A 140 5.23 -4.05 1.66
C LEU A 140 6.27 -5.17 1.72
N ARG A 141 6.73 -5.53 2.92
CA ARG A 141 7.64 -6.67 3.09
C ARG A 141 7.00 -7.99 2.66
N VAL A 142 5.73 -8.22 2.99
CA VAL A 142 4.99 -9.39 2.50
C VAL A 142 4.89 -9.35 0.97
N CYS A 143 4.56 -8.20 0.39
CA CYS A 143 4.51 -8.03 -1.06
C CYS A 143 5.86 -8.33 -1.73
N ALA A 144 6.97 -7.85 -1.14
CA ALA A 144 8.31 -8.11 -1.64
C ALA A 144 8.67 -9.61 -1.58
N VAL A 145 8.36 -10.28 -0.46
CA VAL A 145 8.59 -11.74 -0.31
C VAL A 145 7.85 -12.54 -1.36
N TYR A 146 6.63 -12.12 -1.70
CA TYR A 146 5.79 -12.80 -2.69
C TYR A 146 5.86 -12.20 -4.10
N ASP A 147 6.81 -11.30 -4.37
CA ASP A 147 6.96 -10.60 -5.66
C ASP A 147 5.61 -10.10 -6.21
N VAL A 148 4.84 -9.43 -5.35
CA VAL A 148 3.52 -8.90 -5.69
C VAL A 148 3.70 -7.61 -6.48
N HIS A 149 3.26 -7.63 -7.72
CA HIS A 149 3.28 -6.46 -8.59
C HIS A 149 2.24 -5.42 -8.13
N GLU A 150 2.56 -4.15 -8.37
CA GLU A 150 1.65 -3.01 -8.12
C GLU A 150 1.23 -2.79 -6.65
N ALA A 151 1.94 -3.38 -5.67
CA ALA A 151 1.70 -3.18 -4.24
C ALA A 151 1.66 -1.69 -3.79
N GLY A 152 2.25 -0.80 -4.60
CA GLY A 152 2.24 0.64 -4.41
C GLY A 152 0.85 1.26 -4.49
N LEU A 153 -0.03 0.68 -5.32
CA LEU A 153 -1.41 1.14 -5.44
C LEU A 153 -2.18 0.91 -4.14
N ALA A 154 -1.93 -0.23 -3.46
CA ALA A 154 -2.58 -0.56 -2.20
C ALA A 154 -2.25 0.45 -1.08
N ILE A 155 -1.04 1.00 -1.08
CA ILE A 155 -0.57 1.89 -0.01
C ILE A 155 -0.76 3.39 -0.32
N TYR A 156 -1.15 3.75 -1.54
CA TYR A 156 -1.18 5.14 -1.99
C TYR A 156 -2.15 6.01 -1.17
N GLU A 157 -3.40 5.58 -1.04
CA GLU A 157 -4.42 6.28 -0.25
C GLU A 157 -4.07 6.32 1.26
N PRO A 158 -3.70 5.19 1.91
CA PRO A 158 -3.16 5.18 3.27
C PRO A 158 -2.05 6.19 3.52
N LEU A 159 -1.06 6.24 2.62
CA LEU A 159 0.09 7.11 2.73
C LEU A 159 -0.29 8.58 2.54
N THR A 160 -1.19 8.86 1.60
CA THR A 160 -1.73 10.21 1.38
C THR A 160 -2.41 10.71 2.65
N MET A 161 -3.21 9.88 3.31
CA MET A 161 -3.86 10.21 4.58
C MET A 161 -2.83 10.52 5.68
N CYS A 162 -1.76 9.73 5.80
CA CYS A 162 -0.66 10.01 6.72
C CYS A 162 -0.01 11.37 6.46
N VAL A 163 0.29 11.70 5.19
CA VAL A 163 0.91 12.97 4.80
C VAL A 163 -0.01 14.14 5.11
N CYS A 164 -1.27 14.08 4.70
CA CYS A 164 -2.25 15.15 4.95
C CYS A 164 -2.48 15.37 6.46
N LEU A 165 -2.53 14.28 7.24
CA LEU A 165 -2.70 14.37 8.68
C LEU A 165 -1.45 14.97 9.35
N ALA A 166 -0.25 14.55 8.93
CA ALA A 166 1.00 15.12 9.43
C ALA A 166 1.06 16.64 9.16
N GLN A 167 0.71 17.07 7.95
CA GLN A 167 0.67 18.48 7.57
C GLN A 167 -0.36 19.26 8.40
N SER A 168 -1.55 18.71 8.61
CA SER A 168 -2.63 19.35 9.39
C SER A 168 -2.24 19.59 10.85
N TYR A 169 -1.41 18.71 11.42
CA TYR A 169 -0.94 18.81 12.81
C TYR A 169 0.48 19.39 12.94
N GLY A 170 1.10 19.87 11.86
CA GLY A 170 2.46 20.41 11.88
C GLY A 170 3.53 19.37 12.27
N ILE A 171 3.27 18.09 12.03
CA ILE A 171 4.20 16.99 12.30
C ILE A 171 5.17 16.90 11.12
N GLY A 172 6.47 17.06 11.40
CA GLY A 172 7.51 16.93 10.38
C GLY A 172 7.48 15.55 9.72
N ILE A 173 7.40 15.53 8.39
CA ILE A 173 7.16 14.29 7.62
C ILE A 173 8.29 13.28 7.81
N LYS A 174 9.53 13.74 7.94
CA LYS A 174 10.69 12.87 8.23
C LYS A 174 10.60 12.11 9.56
N ARG A 175 9.79 12.59 10.51
CA ARG A 175 9.58 11.90 11.80
C ARG A 175 8.66 10.71 11.68
N VAL A 176 7.75 10.73 10.71
CA VAL A 176 6.73 9.69 10.52
C VAL A 176 7.06 8.76 9.36
N LEU A 177 7.56 9.31 8.25
CA LEU A 177 8.06 8.56 7.10
C LEU A 177 9.58 8.40 7.27
N THR A 178 9.97 7.36 8.01
CA THR A 178 11.38 7.06 8.27
C THR A 178 12.12 6.71 7.00
N ASP A 179 13.45 6.91 6.98
CA ASP A 179 14.27 6.52 5.82
C ASP A 179 14.11 5.02 5.50
N GLY A 180 14.02 4.17 6.53
CA GLY A 180 13.78 2.73 6.33
C GLY A 180 12.42 2.39 5.70
N PHE A 181 11.37 3.20 5.92
CA PHE A 181 10.11 3.03 5.18
C PHE A 181 10.29 3.42 3.71
N ILE A 182 10.99 4.52 3.45
CA ILE A 182 11.23 5.03 2.11
C ILE A 182 12.09 4.05 1.30
N ASP A 183 13.11 3.47 1.92
CA ASP A 183 13.96 2.44 1.29
C ASP A 183 13.12 1.22 0.88
N ILE A 184 12.24 0.73 1.76
CA ILE A 184 11.33 -0.38 1.44
C ILE A 184 10.38 -0.03 0.30
N VAL A 185 9.85 1.19 0.27
CA VAL A 185 9.00 1.67 -0.83
C VAL A 185 9.79 1.65 -2.14
N LEU A 186 11.02 2.15 -2.15
CA LEU A 186 11.88 2.17 -3.34
C LEU A 186 12.26 0.76 -3.81
N GLU A 187 12.49 -0.17 -2.88
CA GLU A 187 12.80 -1.58 -3.20
C GLU A 187 11.58 -2.34 -3.73
N THR A 188 10.40 -2.08 -3.17
CA THR A 188 9.19 -2.84 -3.49
C THR A 188 8.47 -2.29 -4.73
N LEU A 189 8.67 -1.01 -5.05
CA LEU A 189 7.96 -0.31 -6.12
C LEU A 189 8.90 0.09 -7.26
N PRO A 190 9.09 -0.77 -8.27
CA PRO A 190 9.89 -0.39 -9.44
C PRO A 190 9.25 0.78 -10.20
N ASP A 191 10.08 1.50 -10.94
CA ASP A 191 9.66 2.62 -11.79
C ASP A 191 8.63 2.15 -12.84
N LEU A 192 7.40 2.65 -12.72
CA LEU A 192 6.38 2.48 -13.75
C LEU A 192 6.59 3.50 -14.89
N PRO A 193 6.35 3.12 -16.16
CA PRO A 193 6.33 4.09 -17.25
C PRO A 193 5.16 5.07 -17.03
N GLY A 194 5.49 6.28 -16.54
CA GLY A 194 4.53 7.28 -16.05
C GLY A 194 4.85 7.83 -14.65
N GLY A 195 5.79 7.19 -13.94
CA GLY A 195 6.18 7.53 -12.58
C GLY A 195 5.28 6.84 -11.54
N ASN A 196 5.86 6.38 -10.44
CA ASN A 196 5.08 5.80 -9.36
C ASN A 196 4.45 6.91 -8.50
N PRO A 197 3.12 6.97 -8.33
CA PRO A 197 2.45 8.05 -7.62
C PRO A 197 2.82 8.09 -6.13
N VAL A 198 3.19 6.95 -5.53
CA VAL A 198 3.76 6.90 -4.18
C VAL A 198 5.10 7.62 -4.15
N LEU A 199 5.97 7.41 -5.14
CA LEU A 199 7.27 8.10 -5.22
C LEU A 199 7.10 9.61 -5.47
N VAL A 200 6.12 10.01 -6.29
CA VAL A 200 5.77 11.42 -6.50
C VAL A 200 5.28 12.05 -5.20
N LEU A 201 4.37 11.38 -4.48
CA LEU A 201 3.85 11.82 -3.19
C LEU A 201 4.98 11.99 -2.16
N LEU A 202 5.90 11.03 -2.07
CA LEU A 202 7.06 11.11 -1.18
C LEU A 202 8.00 12.26 -1.55
N ALA A 203 8.25 12.48 -2.84
CA ALA A 203 9.06 13.60 -3.32
C ALA A 203 8.41 14.95 -2.99
N GLN A 204 7.10 15.10 -3.22
CA GLN A 204 6.35 16.31 -2.89
C GLN A 204 6.33 16.56 -1.38
N ALA A 205 6.05 15.52 -0.58
CA ALA A 205 6.05 15.60 0.88
C ALA A 205 7.39 16.10 1.43
N ARG A 206 8.52 15.61 0.90
CA ARG A 206 9.87 16.08 1.28
C ARG A 206 10.13 17.54 0.93
N MET A 207 9.61 18.03 -0.21
CA MET A 207 9.72 19.45 -0.57
C MET A 207 8.84 20.33 0.31
N THR A 208 7.63 19.90 0.66
CA THR A 208 6.72 20.68 1.51
C THR A 208 7.23 20.79 2.94
N ASP A 209 7.87 19.75 3.49
CA ASP A 209 8.49 19.77 4.82
C ASP A 209 9.60 20.85 4.93
N THR A 210 10.33 21.10 3.84
CA THR A 210 11.36 22.18 3.83
C THR A 210 10.77 23.58 3.73
N VAL A 211 9.60 23.74 3.11
CA VAL A 211 8.92 25.05 2.98
C VAL A 211 8.17 25.42 4.26
N ILE A 212 7.41 24.49 4.84
CA ILE A 212 6.65 24.73 6.08
C ILE A 212 7.59 24.98 7.26
N ASN A 213 8.67 24.20 7.41
CA ASN A 213 9.65 24.46 8.47
C ASN A 213 10.33 25.83 8.32
N ARG A 214 10.58 26.30 7.09
CA ARG A 214 11.10 27.66 6.87
C ARG A 214 10.10 28.75 7.25
N GLN A 215 8.81 28.56 6.94
CA GLN A 215 7.77 29.53 7.30
C GLN A 215 7.51 29.57 8.81
N LEU A 216 7.51 28.42 9.49
CA LEU A 216 7.33 28.36 10.95
C LEU A 216 8.53 28.96 11.72
N VAL A 217 9.75 28.84 11.19
CA VAL A 217 10.94 29.51 11.74
C VAL A 217 10.86 31.02 11.52
N SER A 218 10.44 31.46 10.33
CA SER A 218 10.30 32.90 10.01
C SER A 218 9.17 33.62 10.77
N MET A 219 8.18 32.89 11.31
CA MET A 219 7.11 33.48 12.13
C MET A 219 7.44 33.54 13.62
N ARG A 220 8.60 33.01 14.04
CA ARG A 220 9.09 33.02 15.44
C ARG A 220 10.23 34.01 15.69
N GLU A 221 10.66 34.75 14.67
CA GLU A 221 11.56 35.91 14.76
C GLU A 221 10.76 37.21 14.74
#